data_AF-A0A0D0D7I6-F1
#
_entry.id   AF-A0A0D0D7I6-F1
#
_cell.length_a   1.000
_cell.length_b   1.000
_cell.length_c   1.000
_cell.angle_alpha   90.00
_cell.angle_beta   90.00
_cell.angle_gamma   90.00
#
_symmetry.space_group_name_H-M   'P 1'
#
loop_
_entity.id
_entity.type
_entity.pdbx_description
1 polymer ?
#
loop_
_entity_poly.entity_id
_entity_poly.type
_entity_poly.pdbx_seq_one_letter_code
_entity_poly.pdbx_strand_id
1 'polypeptide(L)' 'MNTPSYRTLGHAKRLYRQFRASSKEADLESNVLAMLDSVPLITMRWFATRSHRFMDADSKGLTGQQAAWASKKH' A
#
# COMPACT_ATOMS: atom_id res chain seq x y z
N MET A 1 -11.79 -6.83 -7.56
CA MET A 1 -11.76 -5.39 -7.20
C MET A 1 -10.45 -5.12 -6.51
N ASN A 2 -9.60 -4.32 -7.16
CA ASN A 2 -8.26 -4.04 -6.69
C ASN A 2 -8.02 -2.49 -6.60
N THR A 3 -8.53 -1.83 -5.54
CA THR A 3 -8.10 -0.54 -4.92
C THR A 3 -6.63 -0.43 -4.37
N PRO A 4 -5.84 0.60 -4.67
CA PRO A 4 -4.43 0.71 -4.29
C PRO A 4 -4.09 0.52 -2.80
N SER A 5 -5.05 0.80 -1.91
CA SER A 5 -4.89 0.77 -0.46
C SER A 5 -4.57 -0.61 0.12
N TYR A 6 -5.11 -1.71 -0.42
CA TYR A 6 -4.77 -3.03 0.13
C TYR A 6 -3.41 -3.54 -0.37
N ARG A 7 -2.89 -3.02 -1.49
CA ARG A 7 -1.59 -3.47 -2.04
C ARG A 7 -0.44 -2.90 -1.22
N THR A 8 -0.57 -1.66 -0.76
CA THR A 8 0.32 -1.03 0.22
C THR A 8 0.23 -1.72 1.59
N LEU A 9 -1.00 -2.01 2.06
CA LEU A 9 -1.20 -2.77 3.30
C LEU A 9 -0.61 -4.18 3.22
N GLY A 10 -0.72 -4.86 2.08
CA GLY A 10 -0.14 -6.19 1.87
C GLY A 10 1.39 -6.18 1.95
N HIS A 11 2.03 -5.17 1.38
CA HIS A 11 3.48 -4.99 1.46
C HIS A 11 3.93 -4.63 2.89
N ALA A 12 3.24 -3.69 3.54
CA ALA A 12 3.51 -3.32 4.93
C ALA A 12 3.32 -4.51 5.89
N LYS A 13 2.26 -5.32 5.72
CA LYS A 13 2.04 -6.55 6.49
C LYS A 13 3.13 -7.59 6.27
N ARG A 14 3.66 -7.70 5.04
CA ARG A 14 4.78 -8.60 4.73
C ARG A 14 6.08 -8.15 5.42
N LEU A 15 6.37 -6.85 5.42
CA LEU A 15 7.51 -6.27 6.13
C LEU A 15 7.36 -6.42 7.63
N TYR A 16 6.18 -6.14 8.18
CA TYR A 16 5.88 -6.32 9.61
C TYR A 16 6.13 -7.76 10.09
N ARG A 17 5.78 -8.77 9.27
CA ARG A 17 6.05 -10.19 9.56
C ARG A 17 7.54 -10.57 9.57
N GLN A 18 8.42 -9.72 9.04
CA GLN A 18 9.87 -9.93 9.08
C GLN A 18 10.49 -9.39 10.37
N PHE A 19 9.80 -8.50 11.10
CA PHE A 19 10.20 -8.07 12.43
C PHE A 19 9.79 -9.14 13.47
N ARG A 20 10.62 -9.33 14.50
CA ARG A 20 10.32 -10.29 15.59
C ARG A 20 8.97 -9.92 16.21
N ALA A 21 8.04 -10.86 16.27
CA ALA A 21 6.79 -10.68 16.99
C ALA A 21 7.12 -10.47 18.47
N SER A 22 6.90 -9.26 18.98
CA SER A 22 6.94 -8.97 20.40
C SER A 22 5.51 -8.81 20.93
N SER A 23 5.26 -9.34 22.12
CA SER A 23 3.97 -9.31 22.79
C SER A 23 3.71 -8.01 23.55
N LYS A 24 4.70 -7.10 23.60
CA LYS A 24 4.62 -5.82 24.32
C LYS A 24 4.36 -4.68 23.33
N GLU A 25 3.38 -3.85 23.63
CA GLU A 25 2.93 -2.74 22.79
C GLU A 25 4.07 -1.75 22.47
N ALA A 26 4.94 -1.46 23.44
CA ALA A 26 6.12 -0.60 23.25
C ALA A 26 7.12 -1.15 22.22
N ASP A 27 7.29 -2.48 22.17
CA ASP A 27 8.16 -3.11 21.16
C ASP A 27 7.47 -3.10 19.78
N LEU A 28 6.14 -3.11 19.75
CA LEU A 28 5.34 -2.99 18.53
C LEU A 28 5.52 -1.61 17.89
N GLU A 29 5.39 -0.55 18.68
CA GLU A 29 5.57 0.83 18.22
C GLU A 29 6.99 1.05 17.69
N SER A 30 8.00 0.58 18.43
CA SER A 30 9.40 0.64 17.99
C SER A 30 9.64 -0.10 16.67
N ASN A 31 9.05 -1.29 16.51
CA ASN A 31 9.15 -2.07 15.26
C ASN A 31 8.46 -1.35 14.09
N VAL A 32 7.34 -0.66 14.32
CA VAL A 32 6.65 0.12 13.28
C VAL A 32 7.50 1.31 12.84
N LEU A 33 8.08 2.05 13.79
CA LEU A 33 8.97 3.17 13.49
C LEU A 33 10.22 2.72 12.73
N ALA A 34 10.88 1.65 13.18
CA ALA A 34 12.03 1.08 12.49
C ALA A 34 11.68 0.57 11.08
N MET A 35 10.49 -0.02 10.91
CA MET A 35 10.00 -0.43 9.60
C MET A 35 9.82 0.78 8.68
N LEU A 36 9.17 1.84 9.16
CA LEU A 36 8.94 3.06 8.37
C LEU A 36 10.25 3.75 7.96
N ASP A 37 11.25 3.80 8.85
CA ASP A 37 12.59 4.32 8.55
C ASP A 37 13.35 3.44 7.54
N SER A 38 13.14 2.13 7.58
CA SER A 38 13.78 1.21 6.62
C SER A 38 13.21 1.31 5.20
N VAL A 39 12.05 1.94 5.01
CA VAL A 39 11.43 2.09 3.69
C VAL A 39 12.15 3.20 2.92
N PRO A 40 12.80 2.90 1.77
CA PRO A 40 13.48 3.93 1.00
C PRO A 40 12.52 5.02 0.51
N LEU A 41 12.97 6.28 0.52
CA LEU A 41 12.20 7.43 0.01
C LEU A 41 11.67 7.22 -1.42
N ILE A 42 12.42 6.52 -2.26
CA ILE A 42 12.00 6.18 -3.63
C ILE A 42 10.75 5.30 -3.63
N THR A 43 10.65 4.36 -2.70
CA THR A 43 9.50 3.46 -2.52
C THR A 43 8.28 4.25 -2.08
N MET A 44 8.44 5.20 -1.14
CA MET A 44 7.34 6.08 -0.72
C MET A 44 6.82 6.95 -1.87
N ARG A 45 7.72 7.57 -2.64
CA ARG A 45 7.37 8.38 -3.82
C ARG A 45 6.66 7.56 -4.89
N TRP A 46 7.11 6.32 -5.11
CA TRP A 46 6.48 5.41 -6.06
C TRP A 46 5.04 5.05 -5.65
N PHE A 47 4.83 4.76 -4.36
CA PHE A 47 3.48 4.52 -3.83
C PHE A 47 2.58 5.75 -3.93
N ALA A 48 3.07 6.93 -3.54
CA ALA A 48 2.32 8.18 -3.66
C ALA A 48 1.89 8.47 -5.11
N THR A 49 2.81 8.30 -6.06
CA THR A 49 2.53 8.48 -7.50
C THR A 49 1.46 7.50 -7.99
N ARG A 50 1.52 6.23 -7.55
CA ARG A 50 0.55 5.20 -7.94
C ARG A 50 -0.84 5.49 -7.37
N SER A 51 -0.92 5.90 -6.10
CA SER A 51 -2.18 6.31 -5.46
C SER A 51 -2.76 7.53 -6.14
N HIS A 52 -1.93 8.53 -6.47
CA HIS A 52 -2.38 9.73 -7.18
C HIS A 52 -2.95 9.40 -8.55
N ARG A 53 -2.30 8.53 -9.34
CA ARG A 53 -2.82 8.08 -10.64
C ARG A 53 -4.15 7.34 -10.54
N PHE A 54 -4.35 6.60 -9.46
CA PHE A 54 -5.62 5.91 -9.23
C PHE A 54 -6.73 6.90 -8.86
N MET A 55 -6.46 7.82 -7.95
CA MET A 55 -7.41 8.90 -7.59
C MET A 55 -7.73 9.78 -8.79
N ASP A 56 -6.74 10.08 -9.63
CA ASP A 56 -6.90 10.82 -10.88
C ASP A 56 -7.81 10.06 -11.85
N ALA A 57 -7.61 8.74 -12.01
CA ALA A 57 -8.46 7.89 -12.84
C ALA A 57 -9.91 7.77 -12.30
N ASP A 58 -10.07 7.70 -10.97
CA ASP A 58 -11.39 7.75 -10.32
C ASP A 58 -12.07 9.11 -10.54
N SER A 59 -11.34 10.21 -10.37
CA SER A 59 -11.85 11.58 -10.55
C SER A 59 -12.23 11.89 -12.00
N LYS A 60 -11.49 11.30 -12.96
CA LYS A 60 -11.74 11.43 -14.41
C LYS A 60 -12.81 10.46 -14.92
N GLY A 61 -13.37 9.62 -14.04
CA GLY A 61 -14.61 8.91 -14.31
C GLY A 61 -14.47 7.69 -15.23
N LEU A 62 -13.59 6.74 -14.88
CA LEU A 62 -13.83 5.37 -15.35
C LEU A 62 -15.15 4.88 -14.74
N THR A 63 -16.17 4.67 -15.56
CA THR A 63 -17.39 4.02 -15.08
C THR A 63 -17.04 2.66 -14.49
N GLY A 64 -17.72 2.25 -13.42
CA GLY A 64 -17.41 0.99 -12.72
C GLY A 64 -17.33 -0.24 -13.64
N GLN A 65 -18.05 -0.23 -14.76
CA GLN A 65 -17.94 -1.24 -15.81
C GLN A 65 -16.62 -1.21 -16.58
N GLN A 66 -16.09 -0.03 -16.94
CA GLN A 66 -14.79 0.11 -17.61
C GLN A 66 -13.64 -0.30 -16.69
N ALA A 67 -13.70 0.10 -15.41
CA ALA A 67 -12.73 -0.31 -14.39
C ALA A 67 -12.77 -1.83 -14.12
N ALA A 68 -13.96 -2.42 -14.08
CA ALA A 68 -14.14 -3.88 -13.94
C ALA A 68 -13.65 -4.65 -15.18
N TRP A 69 -13.90 -4.14 -16.38
CA TRP A 69 -13.42 -4.74 -17.63
C TRP A 69 -11.88 -4.71 -17.72
N ALA A 70 -11.27 -3.57 -17.40
CA ALA A 70 -9.80 -3.43 -17.38
C ALA A 70 -9.15 -4.37 -16.35
N SER A 71 -9.81 -4.59 -15.20
CA SER A 71 -9.33 -5.51 -14.16
C SER A 71 -9.42 -7.00 -14.55
N LYS A 72 -10.26 -7.36 -15.52
CA LYS A 72 -10.46 -8.75 -15.98
C LYS A 72 -9.50 -9.14 -17.11
N LYS A 73 -8.82 -8.17 -17.72
CA LYS A 73 -7.97 -8.37 -18.90
C LYS A 73 -6.50 -8.71 -18.55
N HIS A 74 -6.14 -8.67 -17.28
CA HIS A 74 -4.84 -9.06 -16.71
C HIS A 74 -5.04 -10.13 -15.65
#